data_AF-A0A6G3WT19-F1
#
_entry.id   AF-A0A6G3WT19-F1
#
_cell.length_a   1.000
_cell.length_b   1.000
_cell.length_c   1.000
_cell.angle_alpha   90.00
_cell.angle_beta   90.00
_cell.angle_gamma   90.00
#
_symmetry.space_group_name_H-M   'P 1'
#
loop_
_entity.id
_entity.type
_entity.pdbx_description
1 polymer ?
#
loop_
_entity_poly.entity_id
_entity_poly.type
_entity_poly.pdbx_seq_one_letter_code
_entity_poly.pdbx_strand_id
1 'polypeptide(L)'
;VMQLPALPLTPNGKVDRAALPAPQASGGERARAPRDAREAVLGELFADVLGLDRAGPDDDFFHLGGHSLLAMQLANRLRSTLGVEVA
;
A
#
# COMPACT_ATOMS: atom_id res chain seq x y z
N VAL A 1 -0.70 7.15 9.46
CA VAL A 1 -1.66 7.09 10.60
C VAL A 1 -2.61 8.28 10.54
N MET A 2 -3.92 8.07 10.73
CA MET A 2 -4.93 9.15 10.72
C MET A 2 -5.26 9.54 12.17
N GLN A 3 -5.18 10.83 12.50
CA GLN A 3 -5.60 11.33 13.81
C GLN A 3 -7.09 11.69 13.78
N LEU A 4 -7.83 11.19 14.77
CA LEU A 4 -9.20 11.63 15.03
C LEU A 4 -9.19 12.53 16.28
N PRO A 5 -9.89 13.69 16.24
CA PRO A 5 -10.03 14.54 17.42
C PRO A 5 -10.86 13.86 18.53
N ALA A 6 -11.79 12.97 18.15
CA ALA A 6 -12.58 12.16 19.07
C ALA A 6 -13.04 10.86 18.37
N LEU A 7 -13.27 9.80 19.17
CA LEU A 7 -13.86 8.56 18.66
C LEU A 7 -15.38 8.75 18.48
N PRO A 8 -15.97 8.32 17.35
CA PRO A 8 -17.42 8.30 17.21
C PRO A 8 -18.02 7.27 18.18
N LEU A 9 -19.05 7.69 18.91
CA LEU A 9 -19.74 6.86 19.89
C LEU A 9 -21.21 6.69 19.50
N THR A 10 -21.74 5.50 19.75
CA THR A 10 -23.18 5.21 19.76
C THR A 10 -23.88 5.96 20.91
N PRO A 11 -25.21 6.07 20.91
CA PRO A 11 -25.96 6.68 22.02
C PRO A 11 -25.69 6.04 23.39
N ASN A 12 -25.27 4.77 23.40
CA ASN A 12 -24.92 4.03 24.62
C ASN A 12 -23.43 4.19 25.03
N GLY A 13 -22.69 5.10 24.40
CA GLY A 13 -21.29 5.39 24.72
C GLY A 13 -20.26 4.37 24.20
N LYS A 14 -20.69 3.35 23.44
CA LYS A 14 -19.77 2.39 22.78
C LYS A 14 -19.22 2.99 21.48
N VAL A 15 -18.00 2.62 21.08
CA VAL A 15 -17.42 3.03 19.78
C VAL A 15 -18.30 2.59 18.62
N ASP A 16 -18.67 3.55 17.77
CA ASP A 16 -19.38 3.31 16.53
C ASP A 16 -18.36 3.06 15.40
N ARG A 17 -18.09 1.78 15.10
CA ARG A 17 -17.15 1.41 14.05
C ARG A 17 -17.63 1.75 12.64
N ALA A 18 -18.94 1.83 12.42
CA ALA A 18 -19.50 2.14 11.11
C ALA A 18 -19.36 3.64 10.79
N ALA A 19 -19.34 4.48 11.83
CA ALA A 19 -19.09 5.91 11.71
C ALA A 19 -17.59 6.28 11.63
N LEU A 20 -16.68 5.30 11.68
CA LEU A 20 -15.27 5.59 11.46
C LEU A 20 -15.03 6.03 10.01
N PRO A 21 -14.25 7.12 9.79
CA PRO A 21 -13.86 7.52 8.45
C PRO A 21 -13.15 6.37 7.73
N ALA A 22 -13.49 6.15 6.46
CA ALA A 22 -12.71 5.26 5.63
C ALA A 22 -11.27 5.80 5.53
N PRO A 23 -10.24 4.94 5.68
CA PRO A 23 -8.87 5.35 5.41
C PRO A 23 -8.79 5.88 3.99
N GLN A 24 -8.27 7.08 3.81
CA GLN A 24 -7.87 7.54 2.49
C GLN A 24 -6.67 6.68 2.08
N ALA A 25 -6.80 5.91 1.01
CA ALA A 25 -5.63 5.27 0.41
C ALA A 25 -4.65 6.38 0.05
N SER A 26 -3.43 6.32 0.59
CA SER A 26 -2.38 7.33 0.40
C SER A 26 -1.90 7.48 -1.05
N GLY A 27 -2.51 6.80 -2.02
CA GLY A 27 -2.22 6.96 -3.45
C GLY A 27 -2.84 8.23 -4.00
N GLY A 28 -2.23 9.39 -3.72
CA GLY A 28 -2.80 10.67 -4.14
C GLY A 28 -1.82 11.84 -4.28
N GLU A 29 -0.65 11.80 -3.63
CA GLU A 29 0.45 12.65 -4.12
C GLU A 29 0.94 12.04 -5.43
N ARG A 30 1.05 12.86 -6.48
CA ARG A 30 1.52 12.41 -7.80
C ARG A 30 2.81 11.62 -7.63
N ALA A 31 2.68 10.30 -7.64
CA ALA A 31 3.81 9.40 -7.58
C ALA A 31 4.85 9.89 -8.57
N ARG A 32 6.08 10.11 -8.09
CA ARG A 32 7.19 10.48 -8.97
C ARG A 32 7.24 9.46 -10.12
N ALA A 33 7.46 9.94 -11.34
CA ALA A 33 7.74 9.04 -12.44
C ALA A 33 8.97 8.15 -12.10
N PRO A 34 8.95 6.86 -12.48
CA PRO A 34 10.11 6.00 -12.38
C PRO A 34 11.32 6.64 -13.06
N ARG A 35 12.48 6.57 -12.41
CA ARG A 35 13.75 7.13 -12.92
C ARG A 35 14.43 6.21 -13.92
N ASP A 36 14.15 4.91 -13.83
CA ASP A 36 14.71 3.89 -14.70
C ASP A 36 13.73 2.73 -14.93
N ALA A 37 14.14 1.77 -15.77
CA ALA A 37 13.35 0.60 -16.08
C ALA A 37 13.14 -0.32 -14.87
N ARG A 38 14.03 -0.31 -13.87
CA ARG A 38 13.89 -1.15 -12.68
C ARG A 38 12.79 -0.63 -11.78
N GLU A 39 12.73 0.69 -11.55
CA GLU A 39 11.63 1.32 -10.80
C GLU A 39 10.29 1.13 -11.51
N ALA A 40 10.27 1.15 -12.85
CA ALA A 40 9.04 0.91 -13.61
C ALA A 40 8.52 -0.53 -13.38
N VAL A 41 9.39 -1.54 -13.55
CA VAL A 41 9.02 -2.95 -13.32
C VAL A 41 8.65 -3.19 -11.85
N LEU A 42 9.36 -2.58 -10.90
CA LEU A 42 9.04 -2.70 -9.48
C LEU A 42 7.64 -2.13 -9.18
N GLY A 43 7.30 -0.96 -9.75
CA GLY A 43 5.98 -0.35 -9.60
C GLY A 43 4.85 -1.21 -10.17
N GLU A 44 5.07 -1.84 -11.33
CA GLU A 44 4.12 -2.80 -11.92
C GLU A 44 3.91 -4.01 -11.01
N LEU A 45 5.00 -4.61 -10.51
CA LEU A 45 4.91 -5.76 -9.60
C LEU A 45 4.23 -5.42 -8.26
N PHE A 46 4.46 -4.20 -7.74
CA PHE A 46 3.76 -3.69 -6.56
C PHE A 46 2.26 -3.58 -6.83
N ALA A 47 1.88 -2.92 -7.92
CA ALA A 47 0.49 -2.71 -8.30
C ALA A 47 -0.25 -4.05 -8.45
N ASP A 48 0.37 -5.02 -9.14
CA ASP A 48 -0.19 -6.36 -9.35
C ASP A 48 -0.42 -7.13 -8.05
N VAL A 49 0.52 -7.05 -7.11
CA VAL A 49 0.44 -7.78 -5.83
C VAL A 49 -0.59 -7.13 -4.91
N LEU A 50 -0.72 -5.80 -4.95
CA LEU A 50 -1.64 -5.04 -4.11
C LEU A 50 -3.04 -4.89 -4.72
N GLY A 51 -3.22 -5.24 -5.99
CA GLY A 51 -4.49 -5.08 -6.71
C GLY A 51 -4.83 -3.60 -6.97
N LEU A 52 -3.83 -2.78 -7.27
CA LEU A 52 -3.95 -1.35 -7.54
C LEU A 52 -3.77 -1.05 -9.02
N ASP A 53 -4.32 0.05 -9.50
CA ASP A 53 -4.12 0.51 -10.88
C ASP A 53 -2.67 0.96 -11.15
N ARG A 54 -2.00 1.50 -10.12
CA ARG A 54 -0.62 1.99 -10.18
C ARG A 54 -0.01 2.05 -8.78
N ALA A 55 1.29 1.76 -8.69
CA ALA A 55 2.13 2.10 -7.55
C ALA A 55 3.32 2.95 -8.00
N GLY A 56 3.65 3.94 -7.18
CA GLY A 56 4.78 4.84 -7.34
C GLY A 56 6.06 4.31 -6.70
N PRO A 57 7.23 4.84 -7.09
CA PRO A 57 8.50 4.43 -6.50
C PRO A 57 8.68 4.87 -5.03
N ASP A 58 7.88 5.83 -4.57
CA ASP A 58 7.90 6.35 -3.19
C ASP A 58 6.78 5.78 -2.32
N ASP A 59 5.94 4.93 -2.89
CA ASP A 59 4.80 4.39 -2.16
C ASP A 59 5.28 3.34 -1.16
N ASP A 60 4.79 3.46 0.08
CA ASP A 60 5.02 2.47 1.11
C ASP A 60 4.07 1.28 0.93
N PHE A 61 4.66 0.09 0.74
CA PHE A 61 3.94 -1.16 0.52
C PHE A 61 2.87 -1.45 1.58
N PHE A 62 3.18 -1.22 2.85
CA PHE A 62 2.29 -1.54 3.96
C PHE A 62 1.20 -0.48 4.14
N HIS A 63 1.52 0.79 3.88
CA HIS A 63 0.51 1.84 3.83
C HIS A 63 -0.50 1.65 2.69
N LEU A 64 -0.08 1.02 1.59
CA LEU A 64 -0.97 0.64 0.49
C LEU A 64 -1.80 -0.64 0.77
N GLY A 65 -1.72 -1.20 1.97
CA GLY A 65 -2.48 -2.40 2.35
C GLY A 65 -1.71 -3.71 2.19
N GLY A 66 -0.42 -3.64 1.86
CA GLY A 66 0.48 -4.78 1.86
C GLY A 66 0.63 -5.41 3.24
N HIS A 67 0.88 -6.72 3.27
CA HIS A 67 1.15 -7.48 4.48
C HIS A 67 2.16 -8.60 4.20
N SER A 68 2.63 -9.32 5.23
CA SER A 68 3.77 -10.25 5.12
C SER A 68 3.62 -11.33 4.05
N LEU A 69 2.40 -11.87 3.88
CA LEU A 69 2.14 -12.84 2.81
C LEU A 69 2.31 -12.23 1.41
N LEU A 70 1.81 -11.01 1.19
CA LEU A 70 2.00 -10.30 -0.07
C LEU A 70 3.46 -9.90 -0.29
N ALA A 71 4.18 -9.51 0.77
CA ALA A 71 5.61 -9.21 0.70
C ALA A 71 6.43 -10.45 0.26
N MET A 72 6.11 -11.63 0.80
CA MET A 72 6.73 -12.89 0.36
C MET A 72 6.42 -13.21 -1.11
N GLN A 73 5.18 -13.00 -1.55
CA GLN A 73 4.82 -13.18 -2.96
C GLN A 73 5.57 -12.21 -3.88
N LEU A 74 5.69 -10.95 -3.46
CA LEU A 74 6.44 -9.93 -4.18
C LEU A 74 7.93 -10.29 -4.29
N ALA A 75 8.57 -10.71 -3.20
CA ALA A 75 9.97 -11.13 -3.19
C ALA A 75 10.24 -12.28 -4.20
N ASN A 76 9.33 -13.26 -4.25
CA ASN A 76 9.41 -14.35 -5.22
C ASN A 76 9.27 -13.86 -6.67
N ARG A 77 8.36 -12.91 -6.94
CA ARG A 77 8.18 -12.31 -8.28
C ARG A 77 9.38 -11.45 -8.69
N LEU A 78 9.98 -10.72 -7.76
CA LEU A 78 11.19 -9.94 -8.02
C LEU A 78 12.34 -10.85 -8.41
N ARG A 79 12.51 -11.98 -7.73
CA ARG A 79 13.50 -12.99 -8.08
C ARG A 79 13.30 -13.54 -9.49
N SER A 80 12.07 -13.88 -9.87
CA SER A 80 11.82 -14.44 -11.21
C SER A 80 11.92 -13.40 -12.33
N THR A 81 11.57 -12.14 -12.06
CA THR A 81 11.44 -11.10 -13.09
C THR A 81 12.72 -10.28 -13.26
N LEU A 82 13.38 -9.95 -12.16
CA LEU A 82 14.57 -9.10 -12.14
C LEU A 82 15.86 -9.87 -11.83
N GLY A 83 15.77 -11.16 -11.49
CA GLY A 83 16.94 -11.99 -11.16
C GLY A 83 17.66 -11.57 -9.88
N VAL A 84 17.03 -10.75 -9.03
CA VAL A 84 17.60 -10.27 -7.76
C VAL A 84 17.06 -11.06 -6.59
N GLU A 85 17.93 -11.34 -5.63
CA GLU A 85 17.56 -11.93 -4.35
C GLU A 85 17.32 -10.80 -3.33
N VAL A 86 16.16 -10.82 -2.68
CA VAL A 86 15.77 -9.84 -1.67
C VAL A 86 15.72 -10.59 -0.34
N ALA A 87 16.66 -10.27 0.56
CA ALA A 87 16.82 -10.91 1.87
C ALA A 87 16.12 -10.12 2.98
#